data_AF-A0A832FXH8-F1
#
_entry.id   AF-A0A832FXH8-F1
#
_cell.length_a   1.000
_cell.length_b   1.000
_cell.length_c   1.000
_cell.angle_alpha   90.00
_cell.angle_beta   90.00
_cell.angle_gamma   90.00
#
_symmetry.space_group_name_H-M   'P 1'
#
loop_
_entity.id
_entity.type
_entity.pdbx_description
1 polymer ?
#
loop_
_entity_poly.entity_id
_entity_poly.type
_entity_poly.pdbx_seq_one_letter_code
_entity_poly.pdbx_strand_id
1 'polypeptide(L)'
;MGMWTFTGYILWKFYEFGKQSISLDELAKFVFGYLWKNYNMVLNDSIEELKMELEYIEKLGYIDLENGVLTLKEKLKDFYNVVGCSPLARESKLYREYIERINRAVEEYIKYKV
;
A
#
# COMPACT_ATOMS: atom_id res chain seq x y z
N MET A 1 4.53 14.99 -0.74
CA MET A 1 3.78 13.74 -0.92
C MET A 1 3.83 13.02 0.42
N GLY A 2 2.69 12.71 1.05
CA GLY A 2 2.67 12.10 2.39
C GLY A 2 2.80 10.58 2.35
N MET A 3 3.13 9.95 3.48
CA MET A 3 3.31 8.48 3.59
C MET A 3 2.05 7.70 3.17
N TRP A 4 0.87 8.25 3.45
CA TRP A 4 -0.43 7.71 3.00
C TRP A 4 -0.54 7.44 1.48
N THR A 5 0.26 8.13 0.65
CA THR A 5 0.29 7.86 -0.80
C THR A 5 0.95 6.52 -1.14
N PHE A 6 1.96 6.10 -0.36
CA PHE A 6 2.53 4.76 -0.48
C PHE A 6 1.60 3.68 0.06
N THR A 7 0.85 3.97 1.13
CA THR A 7 -0.22 3.08 1.62
C THR A 7 -1.30 2.90 0.56
N GLY A 8 -1.76 3.98 -0.07
CA GLY A 8 -2.68 3.92 -1.21
C GLY A 8 -2.09 3.16 -2.41
N TYR A 9 -0.78 3.32 -2.68
CA TYR A 9 -0.10 2.56 -3.73
C TYR A 9 -0.01 1.06 -3.42
N ILE A 10 0.25 0.68 -2.17
CA ILE A 10 0.21 -0.72 -1.73
C ILE A 10 -1.18 -1.31 -1.96
N LEU A 11 -2.23 -0.61 -1.54
CA LEU A 11 -3.62 -1.04 -1.77
C LEU A 11 -3.93 -1.19 -3.26
N TRP A 12 -3.47 -0.25 -4.10
CA TRP A 12 -3.55 -0.38 -5.55
C TRP A 12 -2.87 -1.66 -6.05
N LYS A 13 -1.66 -1.98 -5.57
CA LYS A 13 -0.96 -3.20 -5.97
C LYS A 13 -1.74 -4.45 -5.57
N PHE A 14 -2.31 -4.50 -4.36
CA PHE A 14 -3.21 -5.60 -3.97
C PHE A 14 -4.39 -5.73 -4.95
N TYR A 15 -5.04 -4.62 -5.28
CA TYR A 15 -6.14 -4.58 -6.25
C TYR A 15 -5.74 -5.07 -7.64
N GLU A 16 -4.59 -4.61 -8.15
CA GLU A 16 -4.04 -5.02 -9.46
C GLU A 16 -3.75 -6.52 -9.53
N PHE A 17 -3.33 -7.13 -8.42
CA PHE A 17 -3.16 -8.58 -8.29
C PHE A 17 -4.47 -9.34 -8.00
N GLY A 18 -5.62 -8.69 -8.13
CA GLY A 18 -6.95 -9.31 -8.09
C GLY A 18 -7.63 -9.33 -6.72
N LYS A 19 -7.04 -8.73 -5.68
CA LYS A 19 -7.70 -8.61 -4.37
C LYS A 19 -8.74 -7.49 -4.42
N GLN A 20 -10.02 -7.85 -4.24
CA GLN A 20 -11.11 -6.87 -4.14
C GLN A 20 -11.31 -6.39 -2.69
N SER A 21 -10.80 -7.13 -1.72
CA SER A 21 -10.82 -6.76 -0.31
C SER A 21 -9.59 -7.28 0.44
N ILE A 22 -9.27 -6.61 1.54
CA ILE A 22 -8.19 -6.97 2.46
C ILE A 22 -8.61 -6.62 3.88
N SER A 23 -8.34 -7.49 4.86
CA SER A 23 -8.58 -7.12 6.27
C SER A 23 -7.48 -6.19 6.77
N LEU A 24 -7.81 -5.35 7.75
CA LEU A 24 -6.83 -4.51 8.42
C LEU A 24 -5.70 -5.36 9.03
N ASP A 25 -6.02 -6.53 9.57
CA ASP A 25 -5.03 -7.46 10.12
C ASP A 25 -4.11 -8.03 9.04
N GLU A 26 -4.64 -8.38 7.87
CA GLU A 26 -3.83 -8.84 6.72
C GLU A 26 -2.91 -7.73 6.23
N LEU A 27 -3.43 -6.50 6.12
CA LEU A 27 -2.64 -5.34 5.72
C LEU A 27 -1.57 -4.99 6.76
N ALA A 28 -1.91 -5.03 8.05
CA ALA A 28 -0.95 -4.79 9.13
C ALA A 28 0.15 -5.86 9.15
N LYS A 29 -0.22 -7.14 8.98
CA LYS A 29 0.75 -8.24 8.85
C LYS A 29 1.67 -8.02 7.65
N PHE A 30 1.13 -7.57 6.53
CA PHE A 30 1.95 -7.20 5.37
C PHE A 30 2.92 -6.05 5.69
N VAL A 31 2.43 -4.91 6.18
CA VAL A 31 3.23 -3.70 6.42
C VAL A 31 4.29 -3.94 7.49
N PHE A 32 3.90 -4.35 8.70
CA PHE A 32 4.81 -4.48 9.84
C PHE A 32 5.52 -5.84 9.90
N GLY A 33 4.91 -6.88 9.35
CA GLY A 33 5.44 -8.24 9.40
C GLY A 33 6.30 -8.60 8.20
N TYR A 34 5.91 -8.20 6.99
CA TYR A 34 6.58 -8.60 5.75
C TYR A 34 7.45 -7.47 5.18
N LEU A 35 6.86 -6.30 4.93
CA LEU A 35 7.54 -5.16 4.29
C LEU A 35 8.65 -4.60 5.18
N TRP A 36 8.36 -4.39 6.46
CA TRP A 36 9.38 -3.98 7.44
C TRP A 36 10.52 -4.99 7.55
N LYS A 37 10.21 -6.26 7.84
CA LYS A 37 11.23 -7.26 8.20
C LYS A 37 12.04 -7.75 7.01
N ASN A 38 11.41 -7.96 5.85
CA ASN A 38 12.05 -8.59 4.70
C ASN A 38 12.59 -7.56 3.71
N TYR A 39 12.03 -6.35 3.67
CA TYR A 39 12.40 -5.30 2.73
C TYR A 39 13.03 -4.06 3.40
N ASN A 40 13.16 -4.07 4.74
CA ASN A 40 13.72 -2.97 5.54
C ASN A 40 13.08 -1.62 5.18
N MET A 41 11.75 -1.63 4.97
CA MET A 41 11.01 -0.47 4.47
C MET A 41 9.96 -0.07 5.48
N VAL A 42 10.29 0.97 6.25
CA VAL A 42 9.41 1.54 7.27
C VAL A 42 8.53 2.62 6.63
N LEU A 43 7.23 2.33 6.50
CA LEU A 43 6.24 3.27 5.96
C LEU A 43 5.33 3.91 7.01
N ASN A 44 5.02 3.17 8.07
CA ASN A 44 4.15 3.59 9.16
C ASN A 44 4.82 3.14 10.44
N ASP A 45 4.91 3.98 11.46
CA ASP A 45 5.57 3.66 12.73
C ASP A 45 4.65 2.89 13.70
N SER A 46 3.34 2.91 13.47
CA SER A 46 2.37 2.16 14.28
C SER A 46 1.08 1.78 13.53
N ILE A 47 0.30 0.88 14.13
CA ILE A 47 -1.02 0.50 13.62
C ILE A 47 -2.02 1.67 13.67
N GLU A 48 -1.88 2.57 14.64
CA GLU A 48 -2.68 3.79 14.75
C GLU A 48 -2.41 4.73 13.59
N GLU A 49 -1.15 4.90 13.19
CA GLU A 49 -0.80 5.69 12.01
C GLU A 49 -1.41 5.08 10.75
N LEU A 50 -1.24 3.76 10.56
CA LEU A 50 -1.86 3.08 9.42
C LEU A 50 -3.38 3.27 9.39
N LYS A 51 -4.08 3.18 10.53
CA LYS A 51 -5.52 3.43 10.61
C LYS A 51 -5.88 4.86 10.20
N MET A 52 -5.15 5.87 10.69
CA MET A 52 -5.40 7.27 10.32
C MET A 52 -5.23 7.50 8.80
N GLU A 53 -4.23 6.86 8.19
CA GLU A 53 -4.05 6.93 6.75
C GLU A 53 -5.20 6.25 5.99
N LEU A 54 -5.66 5.08 6.46
CA LEU A 54 -6.79 4.38 5.87
C LEU A 54 -8.09 5.18 5.97
N GLU A 55 -8.38 5.79 7.12
CA GLU A 55 -9.52 6.68 7.29
C GLU A 55 -9.45 7.89 6.34
N TYR A 56 -8.25 8.42 6.11
CA TYR A 56 -8.06 9.49 5.14
C TYR A 56 -8.30 9.02 3.70
N ILE A 57 -7.77 7.85 3.33
CA ILE A 57 -7.96 7.22 2.01
C ILE A 57 -9.45 6.88 1.77
N GLU A 58 -10.16 6.43 2.79
CA GLU A 58 -11.61 6.20 2.77
C GLU A 58 -12.38 7.50 2.53
N LYS A 59 -12.06 8.58 3.26
CA LYS A 59 -12.70 9.90 3.06
C LYS A 59 -12.54 10.44 1.63
N LEU A 60 -11.46 10.06 0.94
CA LEU A 60 -11.24 10.40 -0.47
C LEU A 60 -11.96 9.46 -1.45
N GLY A 61 -12.64 8.43 -0.95
CA GLY A 61 -13.47 7.49 -1.70
C GLY A 61 -12.69 6.42 -2.45
N TYR A 62 -11.46 6.08 -2.01
CA TYR A 62 -10.65 5.04 -2.64
C TYR A 62 -10.91 3.64 -2.09
N ILE A 63 -11.42 3.55 -0.86
CA ILE A 63 -11.82 2.32 -0.20
C ILE A 63 -13.14 2.54 0.54
N ASP A 64 -13.74 1.45 1.02
CA ASP A 64 -14.73 1.47 2.11
C ASP A 64 -14.16 0.62 3.26
N LEU A 65 -14.20 1.11 4.50
CA LEU A 65 -13.72 0.40 5.68
C LEU A 65 -14.90 0.02 6.58
N GLU A 66 -15.27 -1.25 6.56
CA GLU A 66 -16.37 -1.77 7.39
C GLU A 66 -15.90 -2.95 8.22
N ASN A 67 -16.10 -2.89 9.55
CA ASN A 67 -15.75 -3.96 10.49
C ASN A 67 -14.29 -4.48 10.34
N GLY A 68 -13.35 -3.58 10.02
CA GLY A 68 -11.94 -3.92 9.83
C GLY A 68 -11.63 -4.59 8.47
N VAL A 69 -12.56 -4.58 7.53
CA VAL A 69 -12.36 -5.05 6.16
C VAL A 69 -12.37 -3.85 5.21
N LEU A 70 -11.32 -3.73 4.43
CA LEU A 70 -11.18 -2.72 3.39
C LEU A 70 -11.69 -3.30 2.08
N THR A 71 -12.70 -2.66 1.50
CA THR A 71 -13.14 -2.93 0.11
C THR A 71 -12.36 -2.00 -0.82
N LEU A 72 -11.61 -2.57 -1.75
CA LEU A 72 -10.71 -1.85 -2.65
C LEU A 72 -11.46 -1.44 -3.92
N LYS A 73 -11.31 -0.17 -4.33
CA LYS A 73 -12.00 0.38 -5.51
C LYS A 73 -11.02 0.60 -6.66
N GLU A 74 -11.54 0.55 -7.89
CA GLU A 74 -10.77 0.85 -9.11
C GLU A 74 -10.08 2.23 -9.05
N LYS A 75 -10.70 3.20 -8.36
CA LYS A 75 -10.17 4.54 -8.13
C LYS A 75 -8.76 4.53 -7.51
N LEU A 76 -8.35 3.46 -6.82
CA LEU A 76 -6.98 3.29 -6.31
C LEU A 76 -5.92 3.40 -7.41
N LYS A 77 -6.27 3.21 -8.68
CA LYS A 77 -5.39 3.46 -9.84
C LYS A 77 -4.80 4.87 -9.86
N ASP A 78 -5.44 5.85 -9.22
CA ASP A 78 -4.89 7.19 -9.07
C ASP A 78 -3.54 7.18 -8.33
N PHE A 79 -3.33 6.28 -7.36
CA PHE A 79 -2.05 6.13 -6.68
C PHE A 79 -0.96 5.58 -7.59
N TYR A 80 -1.28 4.77 -8.60
CA TYR A 80 -0.31 4.40 -9.63
C TYR A 80 0.19 5.62 -10.40
N ASN A 81 -0.70 6.56 -10.73
CA ASN A 81 -0.32 7.78 -11.43
C ASN A 81 0.51 8.71 -10.54
N VAL A 82 0.13 8.85 -9.27
CA VAL A 82 0.81 9.74 -8.32
C VAL A 82 2.17 9.20 -7.89
N VAL A 83 2.28 7.89 -7.63
CA VAL A 83 3.50 7.25 -7.11
C VAL A 83 4.30 6.61 -8.24
N GLY A 84 3.71 5.66 -8.96
CA GLY A 84 4.38 4.89 -10.01
C GLY A 84 4.83 5.72 -11.22
N CYS A 85 4.03 6.69 -11.64
CA CYS A 85 4.33 7.58 -12.78
C CYS A 85 4.98 8.91 -12.38
N SER A 86 5.33 9.09 -11.11
CA SER A 86 5.96 10.32 -10.61
C SER A 86 7.28 10.62 -11.34
N PRO A 87 7.60 11.90 -11.65
CA PRO A 87 8.93 12.28 -12.12
C PRO A 87 10.05 11.81 -11.17
N LEU A 88 9.77 11.72 -9.87
CA LEU A 88 10.70 11.18 -8.88
C LEU A 88 11.06 9.72 -9.12
N ALA A 89 10.17 8.92 -9.71
CA ALA A 89 10.49 7.54 -10.10
C ALA A 89 11.58 7.49 -11.19
N ARG A 90 11.70 8.54 -12.00
CA ARG A 90 12.73 8.67 -13.04
C ARG A 90 14.01 9.31 -12.49
N GLU A 91 13.87 10.37 -11.71
CA GLU A 91 14.98 11.24 -11.32
C GLU A 91 15.65 10.83 -10.00
N SER A 92 14.94 10.11 -9.12
CA SER A 92 15.46 9.67 -7.82
C SER A 92 15.63 8.16 -7.77
N LYS A 93 16.89 7.73 -7.66
CA LYS A 93 17.24 6.31 -7.47
C LYS A 93 16.59 5.73 -6.22
N LEU A 94 16.59 6.49 -5.12
CA LEU A 94 16.00 6.06 -3.86
C LEU A 94 14.48 5.87 -3.98
N TYR A 95 13.78 6.80 -4.64
CA TYR A 95 12.34 6.70 -4.83
C TYR A 95 11.96 5.50 -5.71
N ARG A 96 12.74 5.25 -6.77
CA ARG A 96 12.58 4.05 -7.60
C ARG A 96 12.77 2.77 -6.81
N GLU A 97 13.80 2.73 -5.96
CA GLU A 97 14.08 1.55 -5.13
C GLU A 97 12.93 1.28 -4.15
N TYR A 98 12.30 2.32 -3.58
CA TYR A 98 11.11 2.16 -2.76
C TYR A 98 9.94 1.52 -3.54
N ILE A 99 9.65 2.01 -4.74
CA ILE A 99 8.59 1.43 -5.59
C ILE A 99 8.90 -0.02 -5.95
N GLU A 100 10.14 -0.33 -6.32
CA GLU A 100 10.55 -1.68 -6.66
C GLU A 100 10.47 -2.64 -5.46
N ARG A 101 10.77 -2.17 -4.25
CA ARG A 101 10.62 -2.96 -3.02
C ARG A 101 9.15 -3.24 -2.72
N ILE A 102 8.27 -2.22 -2.81
CA ILE A 102 6.82 -2.42 -2.65
C ILE A 102 6.30 -3.44 -3.66
N ASN A 103 6.64 -3.26 -4.94
CA ASN A 103 6.16 -4.13 -6.02
C ASN A 103 6.54 -5.59 -5.77
N ARG A 104 7.83 -5.85 -5.46
CA ARG A 104 8.31 -7.19 -5.13
C ARG A 104 7.64 -7.75 -3.88
N ALA A 105 7.52 -6.93 -2.82
CA ALA A 105 6.92 -7.36 -1.57
C ALA A 105 5.46 -7.79 -1.75
N VAL A 106 4.63 -6.99 -2.44
CA VAL A 106 3.22 -7.32 -2.68
C VAL A 106 3.10 -8.56 -3.56
N GLU A 107 3.88 -8.65 -4.64
CA GLU A 107 3.85 -9.80 -5.56
C GLU A 107 4.19 -11.10 -4.83
N GLU A 108 5.26 -11.11 -4.03
CA GLU A 108 5.65 -12.28 -3.25
C GLU A 108 4.62 -12.62 -2.16
N TYR A 109 4.13 -11.62 -1.43
CA TYR A 109 3.15 -11.84 -0.36
C TYR A 109 1.86 -12.49 -0.89
N ILE A 110 1.38 -12.04 -2.05
CA ILE A 110 0.18 -12.60 -2.69
C ILE A 110 0.46 -13.99 -3.26
N LYS A 111 1.60 -14.20 -3.94
CA LYS A 111 1.93 -15.49 -4.55
C LYS A 111 2.15 -16.60 -3.53
N TYR A 112 2.84 -16.30 -2.43
CA TYR A 112 3.26 -17.30 -1.46
C TYR A 112 2.35 -17.39 -0.24
N LYS A 113 1.29 -16.55 -0.15
CA LYS A 113 0.32 -16.51 0.95
C LYS A 113 0.99 -16.60 2.33
N VAL A 114 2.03 -15.79 2.54
CA VAL A 114 2.84 -15.78 3.78
C VAL A 114 2.03 -15.29 4.98
#